data_AF-A0A354X8L0-F1
#
_entry.id   AF-A0A354X8L0-F1
#
_cell.length_a   1.000
_cell.length_b   1.000
_cell.length_c   1.000
_cell.angle_alpha   90.00
_cell.angle_beta   90.00
_cell.angle_gamma   90.00
#
_symmetry.space_group_name_H-M   'P 1'
#
loop_
_entity.id
_entity.type
_entity.pdbx_description
1 polymer ?
#
loop_
_entity_poly.entity_id
_entity_poly.type
_entity_poly.pdbx_seq_one_letter_code
_entity_poly.pdbx_strand_id
1 'polypeptide(L)'
;MRNIKSPSKSSQMNRLNHKIAILILSVWGMSLLQAYAQVPGGYYKMAEGKKGHILKTALFHSIKNPRVISYSALWGAFKRTDMRPDGRVWDIYSTQEGGKAPYSFDFDTNRCGRYHREGDCYNREHSVPKSWFKEAPPMFSDLFHVYPTDGYVNGRRGNLPYGEVGITSWVSANGSKVGQNTFGGYTKRVFEPIDEYKGDLARTYFYMATAYEDKLSNWKSDQIGGNRYPGFSQWSLELLLKWHREDPVSEKEIRRNEAVYAIQQNRNPYIDYPELAEYVWGKRKEQSFSFSKAKNANTRQGDDSVRRPSPPLKMAVITDTHYLSSALSIGGPALEAYQSATGRNVADLHAVFDEVLTDIEREQTDILLICGDITNHGERRSHLDFIGKIRPLQKKGMRVFVIPGNHDIAVPDAKAYIGNAATVTESITPDEFAQLYASFGYASALKRDPASLSYLAEINEHTWLLCFDTNRYREQTTSSITSGRIHPETLQWAFRILDEAKQKGITVLGMMHHGLV
;
A
#
# COMPACT_ATOMS: atom_id res chain seq x y z
N MET A 1 -18.37 58.92 53.17
CA MET A 1 -17.49 57.78 53.53
C MET A 1 -18.07 56.50 52.96
N ARG A 2 -17.57 56.06 51.80
CA ARG A 2 -18.05 54.87 51.06
C ARG A 2 -17.19 53.68 51.46
N ASN A 3 -17.78 52.68 52.12
CA ASN A 3 -17.13 51.41 52.43
C ASN A 3 -17.13 50.51 51.18
N ILE A 4 -15.95 50.29 50.62
CA ILE A 4 -15.69 49.35 49.52
C ILE A 4 -15.48 47.97 50.15
N LYS A 5 -16.45 47.05 49.97
CA LYS A 5 -16.22 45.62 50.18
C LYS A 5 -15.68 45.02 48.87
N SER A 6 -14.49 44.45 48.93
CA SER A 6 -13.91 43.64 47.85
C SER A 6 -14.63 42.28 47.76
N PRO A 7 -14.99 41.80 46.55
CA PRO A 7 -15.38 40.41 46.40
C PRO A 7 -14.15 39.49 46.32
N SER A 8 -14.25 38.34 46.96
CA SER A 8 -13.25 37.29 47.08
C SER A 8 -12.81 36.72 45.72
N LYS A 9 -11.50 36.39 45.61
CA LYS A 9 -10.85 35.76 44.45
C LYS A 9 -11.41 34.38 44.01
N SER A 10 -12.48 33.88 44.61
CA SER A 10 -13.08 32.58 44.28
C SER A 10 -14.16 32.61 43.18
N SER A 11 -14.64 33.80 42.76
CA SER A 11 -15.75 33.87 41.78
C SER A 11 -15.35 34.29 40.35
N GLN A 12 -14.07 34.52 40.07
CA GLN A 12 -13.56 34.81 38.72
C GLN A 12 -12.82 33.63 38.04
N MET A 13 -12.44 32.59 38.78
CA MET A 13 -11.83 31.38 38.19
C MET A 13 -12.85 30.35 37.66
N ASN A 14 -14.12 30.43 38.08
CA ASN A 14 -15.14 29.46 37.65
C ASN A 14 -15.89 29.86 36.35
N ARG A 15 -15.60 31.01 35.75
CA ARG A 15 -16.17 31.41 34.45
C ARG A 15 -15.18 31.35 33.28
N LEU A 16 -13.91 31.02 33.51
CA LEU A 16 -12.92 30.77 32.46
C LEU A 16 -12.83 29.27 32.09
N ASN A 17 -13.24 28.37 33.00
CA ASN A 17 -13.14 26.91 32.80
C ASN A 17 -14.36 26.27 32.08
N HIS A 18 -15.42 27.03 31.80
CA HIS A 18 -16.60 26.52 31.06
C HIS A 18 -16.70 26.98 29.60
N LYS A 19 -15.75 27.79 29.10
CA LYS A 19 -15.63 28.11 27.67
C LYS A 19 -14.42 27.48 26.97
N ILE A 20 -13.55 26.82 27.73
CA ILE A 20 -12.44 26.00 27.20
C ILE A 20 -12.81 24.51 27.17
N ALA A 21 -13.85 24.09 27.91
CA ALA A 21 -14.36 22.71 27.93
C ALA A 21 -15.35 22.36 26.79
N ILE A 22 -15.69 23.30 25.90
CA ILE A 22 -16.58 23.07 24.74
C ILE A 22 -15.84 23.28 23.39
N LEU A 23 -14.54 23.59 23.42
CA LEU A 23 -13.73 23.78 22.20
C LEU A 23 -12.48 22.88 22.15
N ILE A 24 -12.52 21.72 22.81
CA ILE A 24 -11.53 20.62 22.68
C ILE A 24 -12.26 19.27 22.58
N LEU A 25 -13.44 19.28 21.95
CA LEU A 25 -14.27 18.07 21.72
C LEU A 25 -14.69 17.94 20.24
N SER A 26 -14.00 18.62 19.33
CA SER A 26 -14.32 18.60 17.89
C SER A 26 -13.10 18.47 16.96
N VAL A 27 -11.95 18.03 17.48
CA VAL A 27 -10.79 17.63 16.68
C VAL A 27 -10.16 16.35 17.26
N TRP A 28 -11.01 15.36 17.57
CA TRP A 28 -10.54 13.98 17.49
C TRP A 28 -10.69 13.60 16.03
N GLY A 29 -9.55 13.56 15.34
CA GLY A 29 -9.46 13.17 13.96
C GLY A 29 -10.25 11.89 13.76
N MET A 30 -11.27 11.96 12.90
CA MET A 30 -11.60 10.86 12.04
C MET A 30 -10.31 10.46 11.34
N SER A 31 -9.54 9.56 11.95
CA SER A 31 -8.70 8.64 11.21
C SER A 31 -9.69 7.86 10.34
N LEU A 32 -9.96 8.41 9.16
CA LEU A 32 -10.53 7.69 8.03
C LEU A 32 -9.57 6.52 7.79
N LEU A 33 -9.86 5.40 8.45
CA LEU A 33 -9.61 4.07 7.92
C LEU A 33 -10.25 4.09 6.54
N GLN A 34 -9.47 4.43 5.51
CA GLN A 34 -9.83 4.12 4.14
C GLN A 34 -9.86 2.59 4.09
N ALA A 35 -11.06 2.03 4.31
CA ALA A 35 -11.33 0.67 3.92
C ALA A 35 -10.96 0.55 2.45
N TYR A 36 -9.94 -0.24 2.12
CA TYR A 36 -9.71 -0.69 0.76
C TYR A 36 -10.98 -1.44 0.35
N ALA A 37 -11.82 -0.80 -0.47
CA ALA A 37 -13.07 -1.41 -0.88
C ALA A 37 -12.74 -2.54 -1.87
N GLN A 38 -12.67 -3.77 -1.37
CA GLN A 38 -12.50 -4.94 -2.21
C GLN A 38 -13.59 -4.97 -3.29
N VAL A 39 -13.23 -5.38 -4.52
CA VAL A 39 -14.18 -5.56 -5.64
C VAL A 39 -15.50 -6.15 -5.13
N PRO A 40 -16.65 -5.49 -5.36
CA PRO A 40 -17.92 -5.94 -4.80
C PRO A 40 -18.19 -7.41 -5.11
N GLY A 41 -18.78 -8.13 -4.15
CA GLY A 41 -19.09 -9.55 -4.32
C GLY A 41 -19.88 -9.80 -5.60
N GLY A 42 -19.33 -10.64 -6.49
CA GLY A 42 -19.99 -11.01 -7.75
C GLY A 42 -19.93 -9.96 -8.86
N TYR A 43 -19.18 -8.85 -8.70
CA TYR A 43 -19.10 -7.76 -9.69
C TYR A 43 -18.76 -8.25 -11.11
N TYR A 44 -17.86 -9.24 -11.24
CA TYR A 44 -17.46 -9.84 -12.52
C TYR A 44 -18.00 -11.26 -12.75
N LYS A 45 -19.07 -11.68 -12.06
CA LYS A 45 -19.56 -13.07 -12.08
C LYS A 45 -19.83 -13.62 -13.48
N MET A 46 -20.29 -12.78 -14.42
CA MET A 46 -20.59 -13.20 -15.79
C MET A 46 -19.34 -13.57 -16.61
N ALA A 47 -18.17 -13.09 -16.20
CA ALA A 47 -16.91 -13.32 -16.87
C ALA A 47 -16.19 -14.60 -16.39
N GLU A 48 -16.65 -15.24 -15.30
CA GLU A 48 -16.08 -16.49 -14.78
C GLU A 48 -16.11 -17.60 -15.85
N GLY A 49 -14.99 -18.27 -16.05
CA GLY A 49 -14.82 -19.36 -17.00
C GLY A 49 -14.80 -18.95 -18.48
N LYS A 50 -14.90 -17.65 -18.79
CA LYS A 50 -14.89 -17.14 -20.17
C LYS A 50 -13.45 -16.91 -20.66
N LYS A 51 -13.27 -16.79 -21.99
CA LYS A 51 -11.98 -16.54 -22.63
C LYS A 51 -12.08 -15.64 -23.86
N GLY A 52 -10.97 -15.02 -24.26
CA GLY A 52 -10.85 -14.23 -25.48
C GLY A 52 -11.95 -13.18 -25.63
N HIS A 53 -12.54 -13.09 -26.82
CA HIS A 53 -13.62 -12.12 -27.10
C HIS A 53 -14.87 -12.33 -26.22
N ILE A 54 -15.21 -13.57 -25.85
CA ILE A 54 -16.36 -13.86 -24.98
C ILE A 54 -16.12 -13.31 -23.57
N LEU A 55 -14.88 -13.42 -23.07
CA LEU A 55 -14.47 -12.82 -21.79
C LEU A 55 -14.60 -11.30 -21.84
N LYS A 56 -14.10 -10.66 -22.90
CA LYS A 56 -14.22 -9.21 -23.10
C LYS A 56 -15.68 -8.75 -23.08
N THR A 57 -16.56 -9.43 -23.84
CA THR A 57 -17.98 -9.08 -23.88
C THR A 57 -18.66 -9.29 -22.52
N ALA A 58 -18.27 -10.32 -21.75
CA ALA A 58 -18.79 -10.52 -20.39
C ALA A 58 -18.34 -9.41 -19.42
N LEU A 59 -17.09 -8.96 -19.53
CA LEU A 59 -16.57 -7.80 -18.79
C LEU A 59 -17.29 -6.52 -19.21
N PHE A 60 -17.49 -6.28 -20.51
CA PHE A 60 -18.29 -5.17 -21.05
C PHE A 60 -19.66 -5.10 -20.37
N HIS A 61 -20.39 -6.21 -20.27
CA HIS A 61 -21.69 -6.22 -19.59
C HIS A 61 -21.62 -5.85 -18.10
N SER A 62 -20.46 -6.00 -17.47
CA SER A 62 -20.23 -5.61 -16.08
C SER A 62 -19.89 -4.11 -15.94
N ILE A 63 -19.29 -3.48 -16.96
CA ILE A 63 -18.71 -2.13 -16.85
C ILE A 63 -19.22 -1.09 -17.88
N LYS A 64 -20.17 -1.45 -18.77
CA LYS A 64 -20.62 -0.61 -19.90
C LYS A 64 -21.37 0.68 -19.55
N ASN A 65 -21.84 0.82 -18.31
CA ASN A 65 -22.71 1.93 -17.89
C ASN A 65 -22.10 2.71 -16.71
N PRO A 66 -20.93 3.36 -16.86
CA PRO A 66 -20.38 4.20 -15.81
C PRO A 66 -21.31 5.37 -15.50
N ARG A 67 -21.54 5.67 -14.21
CA ARG A 67 -22.24 6.88 -13.78
C ARG A 67 -21.30 8.08 -13.84
N VAL A 68 -20.93 8.48 -15.06
CA VAL A 68 -20.01 9.60 -15.28
C VAL A 68 -20.57 10.89 -14.70
N ILE A 69 -19.66 11.75 -14.26
CA ILE A 69 -20.00 13.08 -13.75
C ILE A 69 -19.95 14.13 -14.86
N SER A 70 -20.46 15.33 -14.60
CA SER A 70 -20.34 16.42 -15.57
C SER A 70 -18.87 16.77 -15.82
N TYR A 71 -18.57 17.27 -17.02
CA TYR A 71 -17.21 17.62 -17.40
C TYR A 71 -16.58 18.72 -16.51
N SER A 72 -17.42 19.60 -15.94
CA SER A 72 -16.98 20.61 -14.95
C SER A 72 -16.70 19.99 -13.58
N ALA A 73 -17.40 18.93 -13.18
CA ALA A 73 -17.21 18.27 -11.89
C ALA A 73 -15.91 17.44 -11.81
N LEU A 74 -15.30 17.09 -12.95
CA LEU A 74 -14.00 16.40 -13.01
C LEU A 74 -12.93 17.08 -12.15
N TRP A 75 -12.91 18.41 -12.16
CA TRP A 75 -12.00 19.21 -11.34
C TRP A 75 -12.07 18.87 -9.85
N GLY A 76 -13.28 18.73 -9.31
CA GLY A 76 -13.49 18.34 -7.92
C GLY A 76 -13.17 16.86 -7.68
N ALA A 77 -13.43 16.00 -8.67
CA ALA A 77 -13.12 14.58 -8.58
C ALA A 77 -11.62 14.30 -8.49
N PHE A 78 -10.78 15.06 -9.22
CA PHE A 78 -9.32 14.89 -9.20
C PHE A 78 -8.69 15.04 -7.81
N LYS A 79 -9.29 15.85 -6.92
CA LYS A 79 -8.85 15.93 -5.50
C LYS A 79 -8.94 14.59 -4.77
N ARG A 80 -9.81 13.69 -5.22
CA ARG A 80 -9.98 12.34 -4.66
C ARG A 80 -9.25 11.27 -5.46
N THR A 81 -9.20 11.41 -6.78
CA THR A 81 -8.69 10.35 -7.67
C THR A 81 -7.19 10.48 -7.97
N ASP A 82 -6.64 11.69 -7.93
CA ASP A 82 -5.31 12.01 -8.45
C ASP A 82 -4.57 12.96 -7.50
N MET A 83 -4.71 12.78 -6.18
CA MET A 83 -3.98 13.55 -5.16
C MET A 83 -2.78 12.78 -4.63
N ARG A 84 -1.60 13.42 -4.68
CA ARG A 84 -0.37 12.91 -4.08
C ARG A 84 -0.41 12.99 -2.55
N PRO A 85 0.46 12.26 -1.83
CA PRO A 85 0.54 12.34 -0.36
C PRO A 85 0.82 13.75 0.19
N ASP A 86 1.47 14.62 -0.59
CA ASP A 86 1.75 16.01 -0.25
C ASP A 86 0.59 16.98 -0.56
N GLY A 87 -0.57 16.47 -0.98
CA GLY A 87 -1.76 17.26 -1.31
C GLY A 87 -1.74 17.90 -2.70
N ARG A 88 -0.71 17.65 -3.52
CA ARG A 88 -0.59 18.20 -4.87
C ARG A 88 -1.24 17.29 -5.92
N VAL A 89 -1.48 17.84 -7.11
CA VAL A 89 -1.98 17.08 -8.26
C VAL A 89 -0.97 15.99 -8.66
N TRP A 90 -1.45 14.76 -8.81
CA TRP A 90 -0.69 13.64 -9.38
C TRP A 90 -0.80 13.68 -10.91
N ASP A 91 0.05 14.49 -11.52
CA ASP A 91 0.14 14.61 -12.97
C ASP A 91 1.15 13.60 -13.54
N ILE A 92 0.68 12.72 -14.42
CA ILE A 92 1.47 11.68 -15.09
C ILE A 92 2.49 12.23 -16.10
N TYR A 93 2.42 13.52 -16.43
CA TYR A 93 3.33 14.22 -17.35
C TYR A 93 4.36 15.12 -16.68
N SER A 94 4.28 15.32 -15.37
CA SER A 94 5.29 16.03 -14.58
C SER A 94 5.90 15.17 -13.47
N THR A 95 5.17 14.19 -12.96
CA THR A 95 5.68 13.29 -11.92
C THR A 95 6.67 12.29 -12.53
N GLN A 96 7.77 12.05 -11.82
CA GLN A 96 8.86 11.12 -12.12
C GLN A 96 8.85 9.99 -11.09
N GLU A 97 9.71 8.99 -11.28
CA GLU A 97 9.89 7.87 -10.35
C GLU A 97 10.06 8.31 -8.89
N GLY A 98 9.45 7.58 -7.97
CA GLY A 98 9.44 7.92 -6.54
C GLY A 98 8.62 9.16 -6.18
N GLY A 99 7.77 9.64 -7.09
CA GLY A 99 6.86 10.76 -6.84
C GLY A 99 7.53 12.14 -6.84
N LYS A 100 8.75 12.27 -7.35
CA LYS A 100 9.38 13.59 -7.54
C LYS A 100 8.77 14.28 -8.75
N ALA A 101 8.63 15.59 -8.73
CA ALA A 101 8.17 16.35 -9.90
C ALA A 101 8.96 17.66 -9.97
N PRO A 102 9.45 18.08 -11.15
CA PRO A 102 10.21 19.33 -11.30
C PRO A 102 9.35 20.56 -10.98
N TYR A 103 8.03 20.41 -11.08
CA TYR A 103 7.01 21.35 -10.67
C TYR A 103 5.77 20.58 -10.20
N SER A 104 4.87 21.23 -9.48
CA SER A 104 3.62 20.62 -9.01
C SER A 104 2.49 21.63 -9.03
N PHE A 105 1.25 21.14 -9.05
CA PHE A 105 0.06 21.97 -9.13
C PHE A 105 -0.77 21.88 -7.86
N ASP A 106 -1.32 23.01 -7.46
CA ASP A 106 -2.44 23.09 -6.53
C ASP A 106 -3.76 22.90 -7.28
N PHE A 107 -4.69 22.16 -6.67
CA PHE A 107 -5.96 21.86 -7.30
C PHE A 107 -6.83 23.11 -7.53
N ASP A 108 -6.73 24.12 -6.68
CA ASP A 108 -7.63 25.28 -6.67
C ASP A 108 -7.05 26.47 -7.43
N THR A 109 -5.73 26.65 -7.45
CA THR A 109 -5.11 27.83 -8.07
C THR A 109 -4.48 27.59 -9.44
N ASN A 110 -4.15 26.35 -9.82
CA ASN A 110 -3.40 26.07 -11.05
C ASN A 110 -4.24 25.43 -12.17
N ARG A 111 -5.53 25.77 -12.27
CA ARG A 111 -6.40 25.33 -13.38
C ARG A 111 -6.44 26.36 -14.50
N CYS A 112 -6.10 25.98 -15.73
CA CYS A 112 -6.23 26.89 -16.87
C CYS A 112 -6.43 26.18 -18.22
N GLY A 113 -6.75 26.96 -19.26
CA GLY A 113 -6.88 26.48 -20.65
C GLY A 113 -5.89 27.12 -21.62
N ARG A 114 -4.93 27.93 -21.13
CA ARG A 114 -3.90 28.59 -21.92
C ARG A 114 -2.55 28.47 -21.22
N TYR A 115 -1.60 27.84 -21.88
CA TYR A 115 -0.28 27.50 -21.33
C TYR A 115 0.78 27.75 -22.41
N HIS A 116 1.94 28.24 -22.00
CA HIS A 116 3.06 28.58 -22.87
C HIS A 116 4.30 27.72 -22.60
N ARG A 117 4.40 27.15 -21.40
CA ARG A 117 5.47 26.24 -20.98
C ARG A 117 4.95 25.24 -19.95
N GLU A 118 5.75 24.21 -19.71
CA GLU A 118 5.56 23.29 -18.59
C GLU A 118 5.51 24.02 -17.24
N GLY A 119 4.65 23.56 -16.34
CA GLY A 119 4.46 24.11 -15.00
C GLY A 119 3.51 25.31 -14.93
N ASP A 120 2.95 25.78 -16.04
CA ASP A 120 2.02 26.93 -16.03
C ASP A 120 0.71 26.57 -15.31
N CYS A 121 0.08 25.46 -15.68
CA CYS A 121 -1.18 24.99 -15.10
C CYS A 121 -1.45 23.53 -15.52
N TYR A 122 -2.39 22.86 -14.84
CA TYR A 122 -2.88 21.57 -15.27
C TYR A 122 -4.24 21.68 -15.99
N ASN A 123 -4.49 20.73 -16.89
CA ASN A 123 -5.70 20.57 -17.67
C ASN A 123 -6.22 19.12 -17.61
N ARG A 124 -7.39 18.87 -18.22
CA ARG A 124 -7.98 17.54 -18.36
C ARG A 124 -7.43 16.87 -19.62
N GLU A 125 -6.58 15.88 -19.44
CA GLU A 125 -6.08 14.99 -20.50
C GLU A 125 -7.12 13.94 -20.83
N HIS A 126 -7.50 13.83 -22.11
CA HIS A 126 -8.24 12.68 -22.62
C HIS A 126 -7.22 11.68 -23.17
N SER A 127 -6.73 10.78 -22.31
CA SER A 127 -5.67 9.82 -22.69
C SER A 127 -6.05 9.01 -23.93
N VAL A 128 -7.32 8.63 -24.08
CA VAL A 128 -7.91 8.31 -25.40
C VAL A 128 -8.45 9.61 -26.00
N PRO A 129 -7.87 10.16 -27.09
CA PRO A 129 -8.25 11.45 -27.63
C PRO A 129 -9.75 11.53 -27.92
N LYS A 130 -10.38 12.55 -27.35
CA LYS A 130 -11.82 12.80 -27.51
C LYS A 130 -12.28 12.92 -28.97
N SER A 131 -11.40 13.36 -29.86
CA SER A 131 -11.69 13.45 -31.30
C SER A 131 -11.89 12.09 -31.95
N TRP A 132 -11.29 11.02 -31.41
CA TRP A 132 -11.40 9.66 -31.98
C TRP A 132 -12.79 9.04 -31.78
N PHE A 133 -13.53 9.49 -30.77
CA PHE A 133 -14.91 9.07 -30.47
C PHE A 133 -15.92 10.22 -30.58
N LYS A 134 -15.56 11.31 -31.28
CA LYS A 134 -16.42 12.48 -31.56
C LYS A 134 -16.98 13.15 -30.29
N GLU A 135 -16.20 13.18 -29.22
CA GLU A 135 -16.56 13.80 -27.94
C GLU A 135 -17.85 13.25 -27.32
N ALA A 136 -18.27 12.05 -27.75
CA ALA A 136 -19.57 11.51 -27.37
C ALA A 136 -19.61 11.09 -25.88
N PRO A 137 -20.75 11.30 -25.18
CA PRO A 137 -20.96 10.76 -23.85
C PRO A 137 -21.18 9.22 -23.89
N PRO A 138 -20.90 8.50 -22.79
CA PRO A 138 -20.35 9.02 -21.53
C PRO A 138 -18.81 9.14 -21.53
N MET A 139 -18.14 8.68 -22.60
CA MET A 139 -16.67 8.63 -22.72
C MET A 139 -15.99 9.99 -22.47
N PHE A 140 -16.65 11.10 -22.84
CA PHE A 140 -16.09 12.44 -22.71
C PHE A 140 -15.72 12.86 -21.28
N SER A 141 -16.39 12.33 -20.26
CA SER A 141 -16.13 12.66 -18.84
C SER A 141 -15.92 11.42 -17.97
N ASP A 142 -15.53 10.30 -18.56
CA ASP A 142 -15.19 9.10 -17.82
C ASP A 142 -13.80 9.24 -17.17
N LEU A 143 -13.79 9.28 -15.83
CA LEU A 143 -12.57 9.39 -15.03
C LEU A 143 -11.57 8.26 -15.29
N PHE A 144 -11.95 7.10 -15.82
CA PHE A 144 -10.97 6.04 -16.09
C PHE A 144 -9.98 6.36 -17.21
N HIS A 145 -10.25 7.37 -18.06
CA HIS A 145 -9.28 7.82 -19.07
C HIS A 145 -8.99 9.32 -19.03
N VAL A 146 -9.77 10.08 -18.26
CA VAL A 146 -9.54 11.52 -18.08
C VAL A 146 -8.65 11.77 -16.86
N TYR A 147 -7.47 12.34 -17.08
CA TYR A 147 -6.46 12.61 -16.04
C TYR A 147 -6.21 14.11 -15.88
N PRO A 148 -5.85 14.60 -14.68
CA PRO A 148 -5.29 15.93 -14.51
C PRO A 148 -3.81 15.92 -14.91
N THR A 149 -3.42 16.68 -15.92
CA THR A 149 -2.03 16.72 -16.38
C THR A 149 -1.55 18.11 -16.72
N ASP A 150 -0.23 18.34 -16.75
CA ASP A 150 0.36 19.58 -17.25
C ASP A 150 -0.24 19.95 -18.61
N GLY A 151 -0.79 21.17 -18.69
CA GLY A 151 -1.50 21.62 -19.87
C GLY A 151 -0.61 21.68 -21.11
N TYR A 152 0.65 22.09 -20.95
CA TYR A 152 1.60 22.19 -22.06
C TYR A 152 2.02 20.83 -22.59
N VAL A 153 2.34 19.86 -21.72
CA VAL A 153 2.65 18.49 -22.13
C VAL A 153 1.44 17.80 -22.75
N ASN A 154 0.24 17.99 -22.18
CA ASN A 154 -1.04 17.58 -22.78
C ASN A 154 -1.22 18.19 -24.18
N GLY A 155 -0.95 19.49 -24.34
CA GLY A 155 -0.98 20.15 -25.64
C GLY A 155 0.04 19.60 -26.65
N ARG A 156 1.25 19.24 -26.19
CA ARG A 156 2.29 18.59 -27.01
C ARG A 156 1.86 17.18 -27.43
N ARG A 157 1.19 16.45 -26.54
CA ARG A 157 0.61 15.13 -26.81
C ARG A 157 -0.54 15.22 -27.80
N GLY A 158 -1.45 16.18 -27.64
CA GLY A 158 -2.57 16.45 -28.54
C GLY A 158 -3.41 15.21 -28.80
N ASN A 159 -3.49 14.78 -30.06
CA ASN A 159 -4.14 13.53 -30.47
C ASN A 159 -3.15 12.47 -30.97
N LEU A 160 -1.85 12.62 -30.65
CA LEU A 160 -0.84 11.63 -31.01
C LEU A 160 -1.15 10.30 -30.29
N PRO A 161 -1.08 9.17 -31.00
CA PRO A 161 -1.10 7.86 -30.36
C PRO A 161 0.05 7.72 -29.36
N TYR A 162 -0.17 6.90 -28.34
CA TYR A 162 0.94 6.47 -27.50
C TYR A 162 1.82 5.46 -28.26
N GLY A 163 3.14 5.59 -28.14
CA GLY A 163 4.13 4.80 -28.87
C GLY A 163 5.51 4.88 -28.24
N GLU A 164 6.49 4.18 -28.82
CA GLU A 164 7.90 4.24 -28.42
C GLU A 164 8.68 5.10 -29.40
N VAL A 165 9.28 6.18 -28.91
CA VAL A 165 9.98 7.18 -29.72
C VAL A 165 11.42 6.74 -29.92
N GLY A 166 11.75 6.34 -31.16
CA GLY A 166 13.14 6.08 -31.54
C GLY A 166 13.88 7.34 -31.96
N ILE A 167 13.23 8.23 -32.73
CA ILE A 167 13.79 9.53 -33.13
C ILE A 167 13.02 10.64 -32.43
N THR A 168 13.67 11.27 -31.46
CA THR A 168 13.06 12.27 -30.58
C THR A 168 13.01 13.64 -31.24
N SER A 169 11.84 14.29 -31.20
CA SER A 169 11.64 15.68 -31.66
C SER A 169 11.44 16.66 -30.50
N TRP A 170 11.03 16.17 -29.32
CA TRP A 170 10.83 16.96 -28.12
C TRP A 170 10.83 16.03 -26.89
N VAL A 171 11.29 16.55 -25.75
CA VAL A 171 11.32 15.88 -24.45
C VAL A 171 10.76 16.82 -23.39
N SER A 172 9.91 16.32 -22.52
CA SER A 172 9.36 17.06 -21.37
C SER A 172 10.34 17.09 -20.19
N ALA A 173 10.07 17.91 -19.17
CA ALA A 173 10.88 17.91 -17.95
C ALA A 173 10.84 16.58 -17.19
N ASN A 174 9.75 15.80 -17.28
CA ASN A 174 9.67 14.49 -16.64
C ASN A 174 10.34 13.37 -17.46
N GLY A 175 10.65 13.61 -18.73
CA GLY A 175 11.27 12.63 -19.64
C GLY A 175 10.33 12.03 -20.69
N SER A 176 9.05 12.40 -20.70
CA SER A 176 8.12 12.04 -21.78
C SER A 176 8.59 12.62 -23.11
N LYS A 177 8.31 11.95 -24.23
CA LYS A 177 8.86 12.30 -25.54
C LYS A 177 7.77 12.45 -26.57
N VAL A 178 8.02 13.32 -27.56
CA VAL A 178 7.31 13.31 -28.84
C VAL A 178 8.31 13.03 -29.93
N GLY A 179 7.99 12.10 -30.82
CA GLY A 179 8.86 11.79 -31.94
C GLY A 179 8.32 10.68 -32.83
N GLN A 180 9.20 10.14 -33.65
CA GLN A 180 8.87 9.09 -34.61
C GLN A 180 8.78 7.73 -33.90
N ASN A 181 7.67 7.02 -34.08
CA ASN A 181 7.52 5.68 -33.54
C ASN A 181 8.45 4.68 -34.24
N THR A 182 8.99 3.74 -33.46
CA THR A 182 9.82 2.63 -33.97
C THR A 182 9.27 1.24 -33.63
N PHE A 183 8.15 1.17 -32.91
CA PHE A 183 7.54 -0.10 -32.52
C PHE A 183 6.53 -0.63 -33.54
N GLY A 184 6.51 -1.96 -33.76
CA GLY A 184 5.41 -2.65 -34.46
C GLY A 184 5.15 -2.21 -35.91
N GLY A 185 6.16 -1.64 -36.59
CA GLY A 185 6.04 -1.17 -37.97
C GLY A 185 5.19 0.10 -38.16
N TYR A 186 4.70 0.72 -37.09
CA TYR A 186 4.00 1.99 -37.17
C TYR A 186 5.01 3.14 -37.23
N THR A 187 4.97 3.95 -38.30
CA THR A 187 5.99 4.99 -38.57
C THR A 187 5.39 6.39 -38.59
N LYS A 188 4.40 6.69 -37.74
CA LYS A 188 3.94 8.08 -37.57
C LYS A 188 4.46 8.63 -36.25
N ARG A 189 4.22 9.93 -36.04
CA ARG A 189 4.55 10.60 -34.80
C ARG A 189 3.69 10.07 -33.65
N VAL A 190 4.32 9.87 -32.50
CA VAL A 190 3.71 9.36 -31.27
C VAL A 190 4.17 10.19 -30.07
N PHE A 191 3.46 10.02 -28.96
CA PHE A 191 3.87 10.45 -27.63
C PHE A 191 4.31 9.23 -26.82
N GLU A 192 5.47 9.29 -26.19
CA GLU A 192 5.96 8.26 -25.28
C GLU A 192 5.96 8.82 -23.86
N PRO A 193 5.13 8.29 -22.94
CA PRO A 193 5.23 8.60 -21.52
C PRO A 193 6.48 7.94 -20.92
N ILE A 194 6.91 8.37 -19.73
CA ILE A 194 7.95 7.65 -18.98
C ILE A 194 7.49 6.25 -18.58
N ASP A 195 8.44 5.38 -18.27
CA ASP A 195 8.19 3.95 -18.04
C ASP A 195 7.19 3.68 -16.91
N GLU A 196 7.25 4.46 -15.81
CA GLU A 196 6.33 4.43 -14.65
C GLU A 196 4.83 4.59 -14.98
N TYR A 197 4.47 5.08 -16.17
CA TYR A 197 3.06 5.28 -16.55
C TYR A 197 2.63 4.55 -17.82
N LYS A 198 3.51 3.71 -18.38
CA LYS A 198 3.22 2.96 -19.62
C LYS A 198 2.11 1.93 -19.38
N GLY A 199 2.16 1.22 -18.25
CA GLY A 199 1.18 0.24 -17.80
C GLY A 199 -0.15 0.88 -17.42
N ASP A 200 -0.13 2.02 -16.72
CA ASP A 200 -1.32 2.83 -16.39
C ASP A 200 -2.15 3.15 -17.64
N LEU A 201 -1.46 3.64 -18.68
CA LEU A 201 -2.09 4.00 -19.95
C LEU A 201 -2.52 2.75 -20.74
N ALA A 202 -1.79 1.64 -20.64
CA ALA A 202 -2.22 0.37 -21.22
C ALA A 202 -3.55 -0.13 -20.61
N ARG A 203 -3.65 -0.17 -19.27
CA ARG A 203 -4.87 -0.57 -18.56
C ARG A 203 -6.02 0.40 -18.78
N THR A 204 -5.73 1.68 -18.98
CA THR A 204 -6.72 2.69 -19.42
C THR A 204 -7.28 2.36 -20.80
N TYR A 205 -6.44 2.03 -21.77
CA TYR A 205 -6.86 1.67 -23.13
C TYR A 205 -7.65 0.36 -23.16
N PHE A 206 -7.22 -0.66 -22.40
CA PHE A 206 -7.97 -1.91 -22.26
C PHE A 206 -9.36 -1.70 -21.65
N TYR A 207 -9.48 -0.84 -20.63
CA TYR A 207 -10.77 -0.42 -20.08
C TYR A 207 -11.62 0.24 -21.15
N MET A 208 -11.09 1.24 -21.86
CA MET A 208 -11.84 1.98 -22.89
C MET A 208 -12.35 1.06 -24.00
N ALA A 209 -11.54 0.11 -24.46
CA ALA A 209 -11.97 -0.88 -25.45
C ALA A 209 -13.03 -1.86 -24.93
N THR A 210 -13.05 -2.11 -23.62
CA THR A 210 -13.98 -3.05 -22.99
C THR A 210 -15.28 -2.38 -22.60
N ALA A 211 -15.24 -1.26 -21.89
CA ALA A 211 -16.42 -0.53 -21.42
C ALA A 211 -17.27 0.02 -22.57
N TYR A 212 -16.64 0.33 -23.70
CA TYR A 212 -17.30 0.90 -24.89
C TYR A 212 -17.25 -0.03 -26.10
N GLU A 213 -17.23 -1.35 -25.86
CA GLU A 213 -17.14 -2.36 -26.91
C GLU A 213 -18.15 -2.16 -28.04
N ASP A 214 -19.40 -1.82 -27.70
CA ASP A 214 -20.49 -1.59 -28.66
C ASP A 214 -20.34 -0.28 -29.46
N LYS A 215 -19.43 0.61 -29.06
CA LYS A 215 -19.16 1.89 -29.73
C LYS A 215 -17.89 1.87 -30.59
N LEU A 216 -16.98 0.93 -30.38
CA LEU A 216 -15.65 0.90 -31.00
C LEU A 216 -15.66 0.96 -32.54
N SER A 217 -16.64 0.33 -33.19
CA SER A 217 -16.75 0.36 -34.65
C SER A 217 -16.94 1.76 -35.23
N ASN A 218 -17.43 2.70 -34.42
CA ASN A 218 -17.62 4.10 -34.81
C ASN A 218 -16.40 4.98 -34.53
N TRP A 219 -15.40 4.47 -33.80
CA TRP A 219 -14.20 5.21 -33.45
C TRP A 219 -13.20 5.21 -34.61
N LYS A 220 -12.46 6.30 -34.77
CA LYS A 220 -11.49 6.50 -35.85
C LYS A 220 -10.15 6.94 -35.27
N SER A 221 -9.18 6.02 -35.29
CA SER A 221 -7.79 6.28 -34.91
C SER A 221 -6.87 5.20 -35.49
N ASP A 222 -5.56 5.44 -35.41
CA ASP A 222 -4.55 4.44 -35.76
C ASP A 222 -4.28 3.43 -34.62
N GLN A 223 -4.86 3.62 -33.42
CA GLN A 223 -4.51 2.90 -32.19
C GLN A 223 -5.67 2.01 -31.69
N ILE A 224 -6.83 2.60 -31.43
CA ILE A 224 -8.05 1.96 -30.86
C ILE A 224 -9.28 2.23 -31.74
N GLY A 225 -10.17 1.25 -31.88
CA GLY A 225 -11.41 1.35 -32.66
C GLY A 225 -11.48 0.45 -33.89
N GLY A 226 -12.44 0.73 -34.78
CA GLY A 226 -12.65 0.02 -36.05
C GLY A 226 -13.51 -1.25 -35.93
N ASN A 227 -13.19 -2.16 -35.00
CA ASN A 227 -13.98 -3.35 -34.72
C ASN A 227 -14.22 -3.53 -33.21
N ARG A 228 -15.14 -4.43 -32.84
CA ARG A 228 -15.47 -4.72 -31.43
C ARG A 228 -14.41 -5.57 -30.73
N TYR A 229 -13.71 -6.41 -31.49
CA TYR A 229 -12.61 -7.26 -31.06
C TYR A 229 -11.60 -7.44 -32.20
N PRO A 230 -10.28 -7.27 -31.97
CA PRO A 230 -9.67 -6.93 -30.69
C PRO A 230 -9.96 -5.49 -30.22
N GLY A 231 -10.46 -4.61 -31.09
CA GLY A 231 -10.70 -3.20 -30.77
C GLY A 231 -9.47 -2.31 -30.89
N PHE A 232 -8.38 -2.83 -31.46
CA PHE A 232 -7.10 -2.15 -31.61
C PHE A 232 -6.49 -2.46 -32.98
N SER A 233 -5.62 -1.59 -33.46
CA SER A 233 -4.65 -1.96 -34.49
C SER A 233 -3.65 -2.96 -33.92
N GLN A 234 -3.04 -3.78 -34.79
CA GLN A 234 -2.14 -4.84 -34.34
C GLN A 234 -0.93 -4.29 -33.57
N TRP A 235 -0.24 -3.29 -34.12
CA TRP A 235 0.93 -2.66 -33.47
C TRP A 235 0.57 -2.08 -32.10
N SER A 236 -0.63 -1.48 -31.98
CA SER A 236 -1.08 -0.89 -30.72
C SER A 236 -1.35 -1.97 -29.70
N LEU A 237 -1.99 -3.08 -30.08
CA LEU A 237 -2.29 -4.14 -29.14
C LEU A 237 -1.01 -4.78 -28.60
N GLU A 238 -0.05 -5.03 -29.47
CA GLU A 238 1.27 -5.57 -29.12
C GLU A 238 2.02 -4.62 -28.18
N LEU A 239 1.98 -3.31 -28.46
CA LEU A 239 2.60 -2.29 -27.61
C LEU A 239 1.94 -2.23 -26.23
N LEU A 240 0.61 -2.12 -26.17
CA LEU A 240 -0.11 -1.98 -24.90
C LEU A 240 0.05 -3.25 -24.05
N LEU A 241 0.10 -4.44 -24.65
CA LEU A 241 0.42 -5.68 -23.93
C LEU A 241 1.87 -5.71 -23.44
N LYS A 242 2.83 -5.18 -24.20
CA LYS A 242 4.22 -5.02 -23.76
C LYS A 242 4.29 -4.09 -22.54
N TRP A 243 3.73 -2.89 -22.65
CA TRP A 243 3.70 -1.90 -21.56
C TRP A 243 3.00 -2.42 -20.31
N HIS A 244 1.87 -3.11 -20.47
CA HIS A 244 1.16 -3.74 -19.36
C HIS A 244 2.01 -4.77 -18.58
N ARG A 245 2.90 -5.49 -19.27
CA ARG A 245 3.80 -6.48 -18.66
C ARG A 245 5.02 -5.84 -18.01
N GLU A 246 5.55 -4.77 -18.61
CA GLU A 246 6.75 -4.08 -18.15
C GLU A 246 6.48 -3.13 -16.98
N ASP A 247 5.27 -2.59 -16.89
CA ASP A 247 4.81 -1.71 -15.82
C ASP A 247 3.57 -2.32 -15.12
N PRO A 248 3.75 -3.14 -14.06
CA PRO A 248 2.68 -3.76 -13.30
C PRO A 248 1.72 -2.75 -12.64
N VAL A 249 0.61 -3.23 -12.07
CA VAL A 249 -0.33 -2.34 -11.38
C VAL A 249 0.31 -1.68 -10.17
N SER A 250 0.25 -0.36 -10.10
CA SER A 250 0.80 0.44 -9.01
C SER A 250 -0.23 0.73 -7.90
N GLU A 251 0.25 1.08 -6.70
CA GLU A 251 -0.63 1.56 -5.61
C GLU A 251 -1.42 2.82 -5.98
N LYS A 252 -0.87 3.65 -6.87
CA LYS A 252 -1.56 4.82 -7.42
C LYS A 252 -2.80 4.38 -8.18
N GLU A 253 -2.68 3.40 -9.06
CA GLU A 253 -3.80 2.90 -9.84
C GLU A 253 -4.86 2.21 -8.99
N ILE A 254 -4.44 1.42 -8.00
CA ILE A 254 -5.38 0.77 -7.07
C ILE A 254 -6.20 1.85 -6.35
N ARG A 255 -5.54 2.85 -5.74
CA ARG A 255 -6.22 3.95 -5.05
C ARG A 255 -7.14 4.74 -5.98
N ARG A 256 -6.67 4.99 -7.20
CA ARG A 256 -7.46 5.70 -8.21
C ARG A 256 -8.68 4.88 -8.63
N ASN A 257 -8.55 3.56 -8.81
CA ASN A 257 -9.66 2.66 -9.15
C ASN A 257 -10.74 2.68 -8.05
N GLU A 258 -10.33 2.66 -6.77
CA GLU A 258 -11.27 2.80 -5.65
C GLU A 258 -11.96 4.16 -5.61
N ALA A 259 -11.20 5.25 -5.79
CA ALA A 259 -11.73 6.60 -5.77
C ALA A 259 -12.70 6.84 -6.94
N VAL A 260 -12.39 6.33 -8.13
CA VAL A 260 -13.29 6.41 -9.29
C VAL A 260 -14.52 5.52 -9.07
N TYR A 261 -14.39 4.33 -8.47
CA TYR A 261 -15.53 3.48 -8.13
C TYR A 261 -16.51 4.19 -7.19
N ALA A 262 -16.01 4.85 -6.14
CA ALA A 262 -16.84 5.62 -5.23
C ALA A 262 -17.65 6.74 -5.93
N ILE A 263 -17.13 7.30 -7.04
CA ILE A 263 -17.75 8.39 -7.79
C ILE A 263 -18.68 7.87 -8.90
N GLN A 264 -18.16 7.02 -9.79
CA GLN A 264 -18.85 6.59 -11.00
C GLN A 264 -19.55 5.24 -10.87
N GLN A 265 -19.40 4.57 -9.72
CA GLN A 265 -19.96 3.24 -9.48
C GLN A 265 -19.54 2.24 -10.58
N ASN A 266 -18.33 2.41 -11.10
CA ASN A 266 -17.72 1.54 -12.11
C ASN A 266 -16.26 1.25 -11.78
N ARG A 267 -15.71 0.14 -12.29
CA ARG A 267 -14.35 -0.31 -11.99
C ARG A 267 -13.57 -0.63 -13.26
N ASN A 268 -12.25 -0.46 -13.23
CA ASN A 268 -11.38 -0.98 -14.28
C ASN A 268 -10.96 -2.43 -13.97
N PRO A 269 -11.48 -3.43 -14.70
CA PRO A 269 -11.16 -4.82 -14.43
C PRO A 269 -9.68 -5.16 -14.65
N TYR A 270 -8.98 -4.41 -15.49
CA TYR A 270 -7.56 -4.63 -15.76
C TYR A 270 -6.64 -4.01 -14.70
N ILE A 271 -7.20 -3.26 -13.74
CA ILE A 271 -6.51 -2.86 -12.50
C ILE A 271 -6.84 -3.88 -11.39
N ASP A 272 -8.11 -4.29 -11.28
CA ASP A 272 -8.55 -5.27 -10.28
C ASP A 272 -7.96 -6.68 -10.50
N TYR A 273 -7.80 -7.07 -11.77
CA TYR A 273 -7.31 -8.36 -12.24
C TYR A 273 -6.42 -8.15 -13.49
N PRO A 274 -5.16 -7.71 -13.31
CA PRO A 274 -4.27 -7.31 -14.40
C PRO A 274 -4.12 -8.38 -15.49
N GLU A 275 -4.01 -9.64 -15.07
CA GLU A 275 -3.85 -10.80 -15.92
C GLU A 275 -4.99 -10.99 -16.93
N LEU A 276 -6.17 -10.38 -16.72
CA LEU A 276 -7.26 -10.37 -17.71
C LEU A 276 -6.80 -9.92 -19.09
N ALA A 277 -5.82 -9.00 -19.19
CA ALA A 277 -5.28 -8.56 -20.47
C ALA A 277 -4.72 -9.75 -21.29
N GLU A 278 -4.06 -10.71 -20.63
CA GLU A 278 -3.52 -11.91 -21.26
C GLU A 278 -4.60 -12.90 -21.70
N TYR A 279 -5.71 -12.98 -20.96
CA TYR A 279 -6.84 -13.86 -21.26
C TYR A 279 -7.82 -13.26 -22.27
N VAL A 280 -7.82 -11.95 -22.46
CA VAL A 280 -8.64 -11.29 -23.47
C VAL A 280 -7.88 -11.19 -24.80
N TRP A 281 -6.63 -10.73 -24.79
CA TRP A 281 -5.87 -10.44 -26.01
C TRP A 281 -4.51 -11.14 -26.11
N GLY A 282 -3.87 -11.39 -24.97
CA GLY A 282 -2.49 -11.88 -24.94
C GLY A 282 -2.33 -13.39 -25.13
N LYS A 283 -1.27 -13.94 -24.53
CA LYS A 283 -0.82 -15.33 -24.75
C LYS A 283 -1.80 -16.37 -24.22
N ARG A 284 -2.70 -15.99 -23.30
CA ARG A 284 -3.68 -16.88 -22.65
C ARG A 284 -5.09 -16.75 -23.21
N LYS A 285 -5.29 -16.07 -24.35
CA LYS A 285 -6.63 -15.82 -24.93
C LYS A 285 -7.46 -17.08 -25.23
N GLU A 286 -6.80 -18.23 -25.39
CA GLU A 286 -7.45 -19.53 -25.60
C GLU A 286 -7.78 -20.30 -24.31
N GLN A 287 -7.39 -19.77 -23.15
CA GLN A 287 -7.61 -20.38 -21.83
C GLN A 287 -8.77 -19.68 -21.12
N SER A 288 -9.57 -20.42 -20.36
CA SER A 288 -10.64 -19.85 -19.54
C SER A 288 -10.09 -19.13 -18.32
N PHE A 289 -10.57 -17.92 -18.07
CA PHE A 289 -10.21 -17.13 -16.91
C PHE A 289 -11.06 -17.53 -15.69
N SER A 290 -10.48 -17.54 -14.50
CA SER A 290 -11.21 -17.80 -13.25
C SER A 290 -10.85 -16.77 -12.19
N PHE A 291 -11.86 -16.02 -11.72
CA PHE A 291 -11.70 -15.00 -10.69
C PHE A 291 -11.37 -15.62 -9.33
N SER A 292 -11.79 -16.85 -9.07
CA SER A 292 -11.41 -17.57 -7.85
C SER A 292 -9.93 -17.94 -7.85
N LYS A 293 -9.41 -18.41 -8.99
CA LYS A 293 -7.98 -18.69 -9.17
C LYS A 293 -7.17 -17.41 -9.25
N ALA A 294 -7.72 -16.34 -9.81
CA ALA A 294 -7.09 -15.04 -9.91
C ALA A 294 -7.08 -14.25 -8.59
N LYS A 295 -8.10 -14.36 -7.73
CA LYS A 295 -7.99 -13.87 -6.34
C LYS A 295 -6.91 -14.62 -5.59
N ASN A 296 -6.86 -15.93 -5.80
CA ASN A 296 -5.75 -16.76 -5.32
C ASN A 296 -4.46 -16.48 -6.11
N ALA A 297 -4.45 -15.81 -7.26
CA ALA A 297 -3.24 -15.47 -8.01
C ALA A 297 -2.78 -14.04 -7.70
N ASN A 298 -3.65 -13.10 -7.35
CA ASN A 298 -3.29 -11.75 -6.88
C ASN A 298 -2.89 -11.73 -5.40
N THR A 299 -3.16 -12.82 -4.65
CA THR A 299 -2.39 -13.17 -3.44
C THR A 299 -1.11 -13.94 -3.75
N ARG A 300 -0.81 -14.26 -5.02
CA ARG A 300 0.28 -15.16 -5.48
C ARG A 300 0.96 -14.71 -6.81
N GLN A 301 0.96 -13.41 -7.15
CA GLN A 301 1.47 -12.88 -8.44
C GLN A 301 2.25 -11.59 -8.17
N GLY A 302 3.48 -11.77 -7.74
CA GLY A 302 4.60 -11.30 -8.55
C GLY A 302 4.97 -12.42 -9.53
N ASP A 303 4.73 -12.16 -10.81
CA ASP A 303 5.28 -12.75 -12.06
C ASP A 303 5.75 -14.23 -12.14
N ASP A 304 5.28 -14.93 -13.18
CA ASP A 304 5.99 -16.09 -13.74
C ASP A 304 5.75 -16.13 -15.27
N SER A 305 6.57 -15.40 -16.05
CA SER A 305 6.89 -15.80 -17.43
C SER A 305 8.34 -15.50 -17.82
N VAL A 306 9.23 -16.32 -17.25
CA VAL A 306 10.43 -16.99 -17.80
C VAL A 306 11.13 -17.45 -16.53
N ARG A 307 11.00 -18.73 -16.13
CA ARG A 307 11.73 -19.26 -14.96
C ARG A 307 13.23 -19.28 -15.25
N ARG A 308 13.88 -18.13 -15.12
CA ARG A 308 15.05 -18.05 -14.26
C ARG A 308 14.50 -18.19 -12.83
N PRO A 309 15.06 -19.06 -11.99
CA PRO A 309 14.59 -19.19 -10.61
C PRO A 309 14.64 -17.80 -9.97
N SER A 310 13.51 -17.37 -9.40
CA SER A 310 13.48 -16.19 -8.53
C SER A 310 14.61 -16.33 -7.51
N PRO A 311 15.35 -15.26 -7.21
CA PRO A 311 16.36 -15.35 -6.16
C PRO A 311 15.71 -15.90 -4.88
N PRO A 312 16.39 -16.82 -4.17
CA PRO A 312 15.83 -17.43 -2.98
C PRO A 312 15.50 -16.33 -1.96
N LEU A 313 14.29 -16.40 -1.41
CA LEU A 313 13.81 -15.49 -0.38
C LEU A 313 14.78 -15.51 0.81
N LYS A 314 15.33 -14.35 1.17
CA LYS A 314 16.23 -14.21 2.32
C LYS A 314 15.43 -13.82 3.55
N MET A 315 15.53 -14.65 4.59
CA MET A 315 14.95 -14.36 5.90
C MET A 315 16.05 -14.15 6.92
N ALA A 316 15.93 -13.09 7.72
CA ALA A 316 16.70 -12.91 8.94
C ALA A 316 15.81 -13.23 10.14
N VAL A 317 16.43 -13.77 11.19
CA VAL A 317 15.76 -14.05 12.46
C VAL A 317 16.57 -13.36 13.54
N ILE A 318 15.90 -12.56 14.36
CA ILE A 318 16.44 -12.00 15.59
C ILE A 318 15.52 -12.38 16.75
N THR A 319 16.10 -12.46 17.94
CA THR A 319 15.41 -12.81 19.17
C THR A 319 16.18 -12.24 20.35
N ASP A 320 15.52 -12.07 21.49
CA ASP A 320 16.17 -11.73 22.78
C ASP A 320 17.02 -10.45 22.71
N THR A 321 16.52 -9.44 21.99
CA THR A 321 17.22 -8.16 21.85
C THR A 321 17.28 -7.41 23.17
N HIS A 322 16.34 -7.64 24.09
CA HIS A 322 16.25 -7.03 25.42
C HIS A 322 16.55 -5.53 25.42
N TYR A 323 15.95 -4.82 24.47
CA TYR A 323 16.20 -3.41 24.24
C TYR A 323 15.74 -2.60 25.44
N LEU A 324 16.64 -1.78 25.99
CA LEU A 324 16.35 -0.82 27.04
C LEU A 324 16.55 0.59 26.48
N SER A 325 15.49 1.41 26.44
CA SER A 325 15.58 2.78 25.91
C SER A 325 16.65 3.63 26.62
N SER A 326 17.42 4.41 25.86
CA SER A 326 18.38 5.38 26.42
C SER A 326 17.71 6.43 27.32
N ALA A 327 16.41 6.69 27.13
CA ALA A 327 15.64 7.58 28.00
C ALA A 327 15.34 6.96 29.37
N LEU A 328 15.47 5.64 29.50
CA LEU A 328 15.29 4.88 30.73
C LEU A 328 16.62 4.39 31.33
N SER A 329 17.75 4.66 30.69
CA SER A 329 19.08 4.22 31.14
C SER A 329 20.05 5.40 31.17
N ILE A 330 19.73 6.40 31.97
CA ILE A 330 20.57 7.60 32.13
C ILE A 330 21.64 7.26 33.16
N GLY A 331 22.91 7.43 32.78
CA GLY A 331 24.08 6.99 33.55
C GLY A 331 24.06 7.37 35.05
N GLY A 332 24.78 6.56 35.82
CA GLY A 332 24.90 6.69 37.28
C GLY A 332 24.83 5.33 37.99
N PRO A 333 24.95 5.33 39.33
CA PRO A 333 25.06 4.10 40.12
C PRO A 333 23.96 3.07 39.92
N ALA A 334 22.72 3.49 39.62
CA ALA A 334 21.62 2.55 39.38
C ALA A 334 21.80 1.74 38.09
N LEU A 335 22.27 2.39 37.02
CA LEU A 335 22.55 1.71 35.75
C LEU A 335 23.78 0.82 35.89
N GLU A 336 24.84 1.30 36.55
CA GLU A 336 26.05 0.53 36.82
C GLU A 336 25.75 -0.73 37.65
N ALA A 337 24.90 -0.64 38.67
CA ALA A 337 24.48 -1.79 39.47
C ALA A 337 23.70 -2.80 38.62
N TYR A 338 22.80 -2.33 37.76
CA TYR A 338 22.07 -3.19 36.82
C TYR A 338 23.00 -3.90 35.84
N GLN A 339 23.91 -3.16 35.18
CA GLN A 339 24.86 -3.72 34.22
C GLN A 339 25.81 -4.72 34.90
N SER A 340 26.24 -4.43 36.13
CA SER A 340 27.08 -5.33 36.92
C SER A 340 26.35 -6.62 37.33
N ALA A 341 25.07 -6.51 37.73
CA ALA A 341 24.27 -7.66 38.16
C ALA A 341 23.86 -8.57 36.99
N THR A 342 23.62 -8.00 35.81
CA THR A 342 23.12 -8.74 34.64
C THR A 342 24.21 -9.10 33.62
N GLY A 343 25.36 -8.43 33.68
CA GLY A 343 26.38 -8.49 32.63
C GLY A 343 25.97 -7.80 31.32
N ARG A 344 24.82 -7.12 31.27
CA ARG A 344 24.28 -6.50 30.04
C ARG A 344 24.68 -5.03 29.96
N ASN A 345 25.71 -4.71 29.20
CA ASN A 345 26.02 -3.32 28.90
C ASN A 345 25.03 -2.74 27.89
N VAL A 346 24.21 -1.76 28.30
CA VAL A 346 23.18 -1.13 27.46
C VAL A 346 23.76 -0.44 26.23
N ALA A 347 24.91 0.21 26.34
CA ALA A 347 25.54 0.88 25.20
C ALA A 347 26.00 -0.15 24.15
N ASP A 348 26.61 -1.24 24.59
CA ASP A 348 27.03 -2.34 23.70
C ASP A 348 25.82 -3.03 23.07
N LEU A 349 24.74 -3.24 23.83
CA LEU A 349 23.49 -3.80 23.33
C LEU A 349 22.90 -2.95 22.20
N HIS A 350 22.92 -1.62 22.33
CA HIS A 350 22.45 -0.72 21.28
C HIS A 350 23.34 -0.76 20.05
N ALA A 351 24.67 -0.73 20.25
CA ALA A 351 25.63 -0.79 19.16
C ALA A 351 25.53 -2.11 18.37
N VAL A 352 25.44 -3.24 19.08
CA VAL A 352 25.24 -4.57 18.47
C VAL A 352 23.92 -4.61 17.71
N PHE A 353 22.84 -4.10 18.29
CA PHE A 353 21.55 -4.11 17.61
C PHE A 353 21.56 -3.25 16.33
N ASP A 354 22.15 -2.06 16.38
CA ASP A 354 22.27 -1.18 15.20
C ASP A 354 23.13 -1.80 14.09
N GLU A 355 24.21 -2.50 14.44
CA GLU A 355 25.02 -3.24 13.47
C GLU A 355 24.24 -4.41 12.87
N VAL A 356 23.50 -5.18 13.68
CA VAL A 356 22.64 -6.27 13.19
C VAL A 356 21.60 -5.76 12.19
N LEU A 357 20.94 -4.62 12.48
CA LEU A 357 19.98 -4.03 11.53
C LEU A 357 20.68 -3.57 10.24
N THR A 358 21.91 -3.07 10.35
CA THR A 358 22.74 -2.66 9.19
C THR A 358 23.14 -3.87 8.35
N ASP A 359 23.53 -4.97 8.97
CA ASP A 359 23.87 -6.23 8.31
C ASP A 359 22.65 -6.82 7.58
N ILE A 360 21.49 -6.84 8.25
CA ILE A 360 20.23 -7.31 7.66
C ILE A 360 19.87 -6.50 6.41
N GLU A 361 20.05 -5.18 6.46
CA GLU A 361 19.83 -4.30 5.31
C GLU A 361 20.83 -4.57 4.19
N ARG A 362 22.13 -4.67 4.51
CA ARG A 362 23.21 -4.92 3.56
C ARG A 362 23.03 -6.25 2.82
N GLU A 363 22.53 -7.27 3.51
CA GLU A 363 22.25 -8.59 2.94
C GLU A 363 21.02 -8.61 2.02
N GLN A 364 20.30 -7.49 1.88
CA GLN A 364 19.07 -7.37 1.09
C GLN A 364 18.02 -8.40 1.55
N THR A 365 17.83 -8.49 2.87
CA THR A 365 16.86 -9.40 3.46
C THR A 365 15.42 -9.01 3.08
N ASP A 366 14.60 -9.98 2.71
CA ASP A 366 13.20 -9.76 2.33
C ASP A 366 12.25 -9.78 3.54
N ILE A 367 12.58 -10.60 4.54
CA ILE A 367 11.76 -10.83 5.74
C ILE A 367 12.61 -10.84 7.00
N LEU A 368 12.17 -10.09 8.01
CA LEU A 368 12.72 -10.14 9.37
C LEU A 368 11.72 -10.79 10.33
N LEU A 369 12.14 -11.86 10.99
CA LEU A 369 11.40 -12.52 12.07
C LEU A 369 11.97 -12.06 13.42
N ILE A 370 11.10 -11.56 14.31
CA ILE A 370 11.47 -11.14 15.67
C ILE A 370 10.75 -12.06 16.67
N CYS A 371 11.51 -12.97 17.29
CA CYS A 371 10.99 -14.10 18.06
C CYS A 371 10.91 -13.84 19.57
N GLY A 372 10.45 -12.64 19.96
CA GLY A 372 10.22 -12.30 21.36
C GLY A 372 11.45 -11.75 22.09
N ASP A 373 11.21 -11.39 23.34
CA ASP A 373 12.12 -10.69 24.26
C ASP A 373 12.73 -9.45 23.60
N ILE A 374 11.83 -8.64 23.07
CA ILE A 374 12.13 -7.41 22.35
C ILE A 374 12.73 -6.39 23.29
N THR A 375 12.10 -6.22 24.45
CA THR A 375 12.45 -5.24 25.47
C THR A 375 13.13 -5.89 26.66
N ASN A 376 13.82 -5.07 27.45
CA ASN A 376 14.52 -5.56 28.61
C ASN A 376 13.57 -6.10 29.70
N HIS A 377 12.53 -5.33 30.01
CA HIS A 377 11.52 -5.69 31.01
C HIS A 377 10.16 -5.03 30.72
N GLY A 378 9.75 -5.03 29.45
CA GLY A 378 8.39 -4.69 29.03
C GLY A 378 8.11 -3.19 29.07
N GLU A 379 9.14 -2.34 29.11
CA GLU A 379 8.94 -0.91 29.27
C GLU A 379 8.31 -0.32 28.00
N ARG A 380 7.21 0.43 28.14
CA ARG A 380 6.50 1.07 27.02
C ARG A 380 7.44 1.89 26.15
N ARG A 381 8.35 2.64 26.78
CA ARG A 381 9.32 3.48 26.06
C ARG A 381 10.32 2.65 25.25
N SER A 382 10.77 1.52 25.78
CA SER A 382 11.65 0.59 25.07
C SER A 382 10.98 0.03 23.81
N HIS A 383 9.69 -0.34 23.87
CA HIS A 383 8.93 -0.75 22.68
C HIS A 383 8.89 0.35 21.61
N LEU A 384 8.59 1.59 22.00
CA LEU A 384 8.49 2.71 21.06
C LEU A 384 9.81 3.01 20.36
N ASP A 385 10.92 3.01 21.10
CA ASP A 385 12.25 3.26 20.56
C ASP A 385 12.73 2.09 19.68
N PHE A 386 12.46 0.85 20.08
CA PHE A 386 12.73 -0.34 19.26
C PHE A 386 11.99 -0.29 17.91
N ILE A 387 10.69 0.04 17.94
CA ILE A 387 9.88 0.25 16.73
C ILE A 387 10.49 1.35 15.85
N GLY A 388 11.00 2.43 16.47
CA GLY A 388 11.72 3.49 15.77
C GLY A 388 12.94 2.99 15.00
N LYS A 389 13.70 2.04 15.57
CA LYS A 389 14.88 1.44 14.95
C LYS A 389 14.56 0.50 13.79
N ILE A 390 13.50 -0.30 13.88
CA ILE A 390 13.15 -1.27 12.81
C ILE A 390 12.29 -0.69 11.68
N ARG A 391 11.60 0.44 11.92
CA ARG A 391 10.70 1.07 10.93
C ARG A 391 11.38 1.50 9.61
N PRO A 392 12.63 1.99 9.58
CA PRO A 392 13.33 2.28 8.33
C PRO A 392 13.43 1.07 7.39
N LEU A 393 13.62 -0.13 7.95
CA LEU A 393 13.68 -1.37 7.18
C LEU A 393 12.34 -1.68 6.51
N GLN A 394 11.23 -1.53 7.24
CA GLN A 394 9.89 -1.68 6.68
C GLN A 394 9.59 -0.66 5.57
N LYS A 395 10.05 0.60 5.71
CA LYS A 395 9.89 1.63 4.66
C LYS A 395 10.64 1.32 3.37
N LYS A 396 11.67 0.47 3.44
CA LYS A 396 12.43 -0.02 2.28
C LYS A 396 11.83 -1.28 1.65
N GLY A 397 10.67 -1.73 2.13
CA GLY A 397 9.93 -2.87 1.58
C GLY A 397 10.14 -4.19 2.31
N MET A 398 10.99 -4.25 3.35
CA MET A 398 11.16 -5.47 4.13
C MET A 398 9.91 -5.77 4.95
N ARG A 399 9.43 -7.02 4.90
CA ARG A 399 8.34 -7.49 5.76
C ARG A 399 8.90 -7.88 7.12
N VAL A 400 8.22 -7.49 8.20
CA VAL A 400 8.65 -7.82 9.56
C VAL A 400 7.51 -8.52 10.27
N PHE A 401 7.80 -9.62 10.97
CA PHE A 401 6.85 -10.38 11.76
C PHE A 401 7.35 -10.49 13.19
N VAL A 402 6.48 -10.18 14.16
CA VAL A 402 6.86 -10.03 15.56
C VAL A 402 5.93 -10.82 16.47
N ILE A 403 6.50 -11.60 17.38
CA ILE A 403 5.82 -12.15 18.55
C ILE A 403 6.45 -11.61 19.83
N PRO A 404 5.69 -11.53 20.95
CA PRO A 404 6.27 -11.18 22.24
C PRO A 404 7.08 -12.36 22.82
N GLY A 405 8.03 -12.04 23.69
CA GLY A 405 8.62 -12.97 24.65
C GLY A 405 8.13 -12.72 26.06
N ASN A 406 8.66 -13.45 27.03
CA ASN A 406 8.15 -13.42 28.40
C ASN A 406 8.48 -12.10 29.12
N HIS A 407 9.42 -11.32 28.60
CA HIS A 407 9.80 -10.01 29.14
C HIS A 407 9.05 -8.82 28.53
N ASP A 408 8.15 -9.00 27.57
CA ASP A 408 7.61 -7.88 26.79
C ASP A 408 6.29 -7.28 27.30
N ILE A 409 5.44 -8.08 27.94
CA ILE A 409 4.04 -7.70 28.17
C ILE A 409 3.68 -7.83 29.64
N ALA A 410 2.98 -6.81 30.15
CA ALA A 410 2.41 -6.75 31.49
C ALA A 410 3.40 -7.04 32.63
N VAL A 411 4.68 -6.67 32.43
CA VAL A 411 5.74 -6.93 33.40
C VAL A 411 5.58 -5.98 34.60
N PRO A 412 5.29 -6.48 35.81
CA PRO A 412 4.91 -5.63 36.94
C PRO A 412 6.02 -4.72 37.46
N ASP A 413 7.28 -5.10 37.25
CA ASP A 413 8.47 -4.42 37.77
C ASP A 413 9.38 -3.86 36.68
N ALA A 414 8.79 -3.48 35.53
CA ALA A 414 9.45 -2.70 34.50
C ALA A 414 10.18 -1.48 35.11
N LYS A 415 11.47 -1.27 34.81
CA LYS A 415 12.32 -0.28 35.50
C LYS A 415 13.03 0.69 34.56
N ALA A 416 13.18 1.92 35.06
CA ALA A 416 14.13 2.91 34.57
C ALA A 416 15.29 3.02 35.56
N TYR A 417 16.50 3.16 35.04
CA TYR A 417 17.76 3.33 35.79
C TYR A 417 18.29 4.73 35.50
N ILE A 418 18.08 5.66 36.42
CA ILE A 418 18.40 7.08 36.23
C ILE A 418 19.18 7.59 37.45
N GLY A 419 20.45 7.94 37.25
CA GLY A 419 21.31 8.42 38.33
C GLY A 419 21.44 7.37 39.44
N ASN A 420 20.95 7.69 40.64
CA ASN A 420 21.10 6.84 41.83
C ASN A 420 19.94 5.85 42.06
N ALA A 421 18.87 5.90 41.27
CA ALA A 421 17.66 5.11 41.54
C ALA A 421 17.23 4.23 40.36
N ALA A 422 16.75 3.02 40.69
CA ALA A 422 15.94 2.20 39.81
C ALA A 422 14.46 2.42 40.17
N THR A 423 13.68 2.99 39.24
CA THR A 423 12.27 3.36 39.48
C THR A 423 11.36 2.61 38.53
N VAL A 424 10.19 2.22 39.03
CA VAL A 424 9.17 1.56 38.19
C VAL A 424 8.74 2.49 37.05
N THR A 425 8.58 1.93 35.86
CA THR A 425 8.06 2.60 34.66
C THR A 425 6.89 1.81 34.07
N GLU A 426 6.16 2.43 33.16
CA GLU A 426 4.98 1.83 32.56
C GLU A 426 5.35 0.65 31.64
N SER A 427 4.64 -0.48 31.80
CA SER A 427 4.62 -1.59 30.85
C SER A 427 3.37 -1.55 29.96
N ILE A 428 3.30 -2.40 28.93
CA ILE A 428 2.18 -2.43 27.98
C ILE A 428 1.28 -3.64 28.19
N THR A 429 0.01 -3.48 27.83
CA THR A 429 -0.96 -4.58 27.78
C THR A 429 -0.81 -5.41 26.49
N PRO A 430 -1.40 -6.61 26.43
CA PRO A 430 -1.40 -7.42 25.21
C PRO A 430 -2.05 -6.71 24.00
N ASP A 431 -3.14 -5.98 24.24
CA ASP A 431 -3.83 -5.22 23.19
C ASP A 431 -2.96 -4.07 22.68
N GLU A 432 -2.25 -3.39 23.57
CA GLU A 432 -1.27 -2.36 23.19
C GLU A 432 -0.10 -2.94 22.43
N PHE A 433 0.38 -4.14 22.76
CA PHE A 433 1.39 -4.83 21.97
C PHE A 433 0.91 -5.04 20.53
N ALA A 434 -0.29 -5.61 20.35
CA ALA A 434 -0.86 -5.81 19.03
C ALA A 434 -1.07 -4.50 18.24
N GLN A 435 -1.38 -3.40 18.94
CA GLN A 435 -1.55 -2.08 18.33
C GLN A 435 -0.22 -1.43 17.95
N LEU A 436 0.76 -1.44 18.86
CA LEU A 436 2.09 -0.88 18.62
C LEU A 436 2.81 -1.61 17.49
N TYR A 437 2.67 -2.94 17.45
CA TYR A 437 3.27 -3.79 16.42
C TYR A 437 2.33 -4.10 15.26
N ALA A 438 1.22 -3.36 15.09
CA ALA A 438 0.21 -3.61 14.07
C ALA A 438 0.80 -3.81 12.67
N SER A 439 1.72 -2.94 12.23
CA SER A 439 2.34 -3.03 10.91
C SER A 439 3.36 -4.17 10.78
N PHE A 440 3.75 -4.83 11.87
CA PHE A 440 4.77 -5.88 11.90
C PHE A 440 4.14 -7.28 12.05
N GLY A 441 3.07 -7.52 11.28
CA GLY A 441 2.40 -8.82 11.15
C GLY A 441 0.95 -8.83 11.60
N TYR A 442 0.61 -8.12 12.69
CA TYR A 442 -0.70 -8.21 13.33
C TYR A 442 -1.87 -7.66 12.50
N ALA A 443 -1.67 -6.59 11.73
CA ALA A 443 -2.69 -5.95 10.89
C ALA A 443 -2.90 -6.66 9.55
N SER A 444 -1.86 -7.33 9.04
CA SER A 444 -1.89 -8.11 7.80
C SER A 444 -2.06 -9.62 8.02
N ALA A 445 -2.32 -10.04 9.25
CA ALA A 445 -2.52 -11.43 9.60
C ALA A 445 -3.71 -12.04 8.82
N LEU A 446 -3.50 -13.21 8.23
CA LEU A 446 -4.55 -14.02 7.61
C LEU A 446 -5.59 -14.45 8.63
N LYS A 447 -5.15 -14.81 9.85
CA LYS A 447 -5.99 -15.22 10.97
C LYS A 447 -5.36 -14.76 12.28
N ARG A 448 -6.19 -14.38 13.24
CA ARG A 448 -5.80 -14.08 14.62
C ARG A 448 -6.37 -15.16 15.55
N ASP A 449 -5.57 -15.62 16.49
CA ASP A 449 -6.08 -16.46 17.58
C ASP A 449 -6.84 -15.57 18.58
N PRO A 450 -8.05 -15.95 19.01
CA PRO A 450 -8.77 -15.19 20.04
C PRO A 450 -8.23 -15.42 21.46
N ALA A 451 -7.47 -16.49 21.70
CA ALA A 451 -7.01 -16.85 23.05
C ALA A 451 -5.67 -16.21 23.44
N SER A 452 -4.76 -16.00 22.48
CA SER A 452 -3.46 -15.35 22.68
C SER A 452 -3.11 -14.34 21.57
N LEU A 453 -1.90 -13.77 21.59
CA LEU A 453 -1.40 -12.93 20.50
C LEU A 453 -0.93 -13.75 19.29
N SER A 454 -1.22 -15.04 19.22
CA SER A 454 -0.87 -15.86 18.05
C SER A 454 -1.58 -15.37 16.78
N TYR A 455 -0.90 -15.50 15.65
CA TYR A 455 -1.46 -15.14 14.35
C TYR A 455 -0.85 -15.96 13.23
N LEU A 456 -1.61 -16.07 12.14
CA LEU A 456 -1.16 -16.66 10.89
C LEU A 456 -0.81 -15.54 9.92
N ALA A 457 0.39 -15.58 9.37
CA ALA A 457 0.84 -14.68 8.32
C ALA A 457 1.18 -15.45 7.03
N GLU A 458 1.16 -14.73 5.92
CA GLU A 458 1.59 -15.26 4.63
C GLU A 458 3.06 -14.86 4.36
N ILE A 459 3.92 -15.86 4.17
CA ILE A 459 5.27 -15.64 3.64
C ILE A 459 5.20 -15.52 2.13
N ASN A 460 4.52 -16.47 1.49
CA ASN A 460 4.18 -16.45 0.07
C ASN A 460 3.03 -17.44 -0.19
N GLU A 461 2.70 -17.66 -1.46
CA GLU A 461 1.62 -18.52 -1.90
C GLU A 461 1.65 -19.97 -1.40
N HIS A 462 2.85 -20.47 -1.12
CA HIS A 462 3.16 -21.85 -0.82
C HIS A 462 3.68 -22.01 0.60
N THR A 463 3.86 -20.91 1.34
CA THR A 463 4.42 -20.91 2.69
C THR A 463 3.66 -19.94 3.59
N TRP A 464 3.10 -20.47 4.68
CA TRP A 464 2.57 -19.69 5.78
C TRP A 464 3.55 -19.63 6.94
N LEU A 465 3.46 -18.56 7.73
CA LEU A 465 4.14 -18.40 9.01
C LEU A 465 3.08 -18.46 10.12
N LEU A 466 3.17 -19.49 10.95
CA LEU A 466 2.33 -19.65 12.13
C LEU A 466 3.09 -19.11 13.34
N CYS A 467 2.72 -17.90 13.77
CA CYS A 467 3.33 -17.18 14.86
C CYS A 467 2.60 -17.52 16.16
N PHE A 468 3.28 -18.17 17.11
CA PHE A 468 2.73 -18.53 18.40
C PHE A 468 3.14 -17.52 19.47
N ASP A 469 2.15 -16.98 20.17
CA ASP A 469 2.32 -16.39 21.48
C ASP A 469 2.20 -17.50 22.55
N THR A 470 3.32 -17.82 23.16
CA THR A 470 3.47 -18.86 24.19
C THR A 470 3.62 -18.28 25.59
N ASN A 471 3.44 -16.97 25.77
CA ASN A 471 3.74 -16.27 27.01
C ASN A 471 2.59 -16.34 28.01
N ARG A 472 2.93 -16.26 29.30
CA ARG A 472 1.98 -16.34 30.42
C ARG A 472 1.78 -15.00 31.13
N TYR A 473 1.75 -13.90 30.39
CA TYR A 473 1.66 -12.54 30.95
C TYR A 473 0.37 -12.28 31.75
N ARG A 474 -0.71 -13.03 31.51
CA ARG A 474 -1.96 -12.95 32.29
C ARG A 474 -1.85 -13.57 33.70
N GLU A 475 -0.78 -14.31 33.96
CA GLU A 475 -0.56 -15.04 35.22
C GLU A 475 0.55 -14.39 36.06
N GLN A 476 1.18 -13.32 35.56
CA GLN A 476 2.24 -12.60 36.26
C GLN A 476 1.70 -11.89 37.49
N THR A 477 2.49 -11.88 38.57
CA THR A 477 2.14 -11.20 39.83
C THR A 477 3.24 -10.25 40.26
N THR A 478 4.45 -10.77 40.49
CA THR A 478 5.59 -9.99 40.97
C THR A 478 6.69 -9.81 39.92
N SER A 479 6.78 -10.72 38.94
CA SER A 479 7.80 -10.72 37.89
C SER A 479 7.26 -11.44 36.66
N SER A 480 8.01 -11.40 35.55
CA SER A 480 7.73 -12.23 34.39
C SER A 480 7.82 -13.73 34.71
N ILE A 481 7.06 -14.54 33.96
CA ILE A 481 7.08 -16.00 34.05
C ILE A 481 7.93 -16.54 32.90
N THR A 482 9.04 -17.21 33.21
CA THR A 482 9.99 -17.76 32.23
C THR A 482 9.46 -18.96 31.45
N SER A 483 8.49 -19.70 31.99
CA SER A 483 7.94 -20.87 31.31
C SER A 483 6.88 -20.50 30.27
N GLY A 484 6.96 -21.07 29.08
CA GLY A 484 5.94 -20.95 28.03
C GLY A 484 4.82 -21.98 28.14
N ARG A 485 3.65 -21.65 27.56
CA ARG A 485 2.54 -22.59 27.34
C ARG A 485 1.72 -22.19 26.11
N ILE A 486 1.36 -23.15 25.27
CA ILE A 486 0.31 -22.98 24.26
C ILE A 486 -1.03 -23.33 24.91
N HIS A 487 -2.00 -22.40 24.85
CA HIS A 487 -3.35 -22.67 25.33
C HIS A 487 -4.02 -23.80 24.52
N PRO A 488 -4.82 -24.69 25.13
CA PRO A 488 -5.54 -25.73 24.39
C PRO A 488 -6.36 -25.17 23.22
N GLU A 489 -6.97 -24.00 23.39
CA GLU A 489 -7.73 -23.29 22.37
C GLU A 489 -6.84 -22.82 21.20
N THR A 490 -5.68 -22.23 21.51
CA THR A 490 -4.67 -21.83 20.51
C THR A 490 -4.14 -23.05 19.76
N LEU A 491 -3.94 -24.18 20.45
CA LEU A 491 -3.48 -25.43 19.83
C LEU A 491 -4.52 -26.00 18.86
N GLN A 492 -5.80 -26.00 19.24
CA GLN A 492 -6.89 -26.39 18.34
C GLN A 492 -7.04 -25.44 17.15
N TRP A 493 -6.86 -24.14 17.39
CA TRP A 493 -6.83 -23.13 16.32
C TRP A 493 -5.69 -23.39 15.33
N ALA A 494 -4.49 -23.71 15.83
CA ALA A 494 -3.34 -24.08 15.01
C ALA A 494 -3.59 -25.37 14.22
N PHE A 495 -4.16 -26.42 14.82
CA PHE A 495 -4.46 -27.66 14.09
C PHE A 495 -5.41 -27.45 12.90
N ARG A 496 -6.45 -26.62 13.08
CA ARG A 496 -7.36 -26.27 11.96
C ARG A 496 -6.61 -25.56 10.82
N ILE A 497 -5.64 -24.71 11.14
CA ILE A 497 -4.79 -24.04 10.15
C ILE A 497 -3.89 -25.05 9.44
N LEU A 498 -3.27 -25.97 10.18
CA LEU A 498 -2.39 -27.00 9.61
C LEU A 498 -3.15 -27.96 8.69
N ASP A 499 -4.38 -28.35 9.06
CA ASP A 499 -5.25 -29.15 8.19
C ASP A 499 -5.63 -28.41 6.91
N GLU A 500 -5.96 -27.12 7.02
CA GLU A 500 -6.24 -26.25 5.86
C GLU A 500 -5.00 -26.11 4.96
N ALA A 501 -3.83 -25.89 5.55
CA ALA A 501 -2.56 -25.78 4.81
C ALA A 501 -2.26 -27.09 4.06
N LYS A 502 -2.43 -28.24 4.72
CA LYS A 502 -2.25 -29.57 4.12
C LYS A 502 -3.19 -29.79 2.94
N GLN A 503 -4.47 -29.44 3.07
CA GLN A 503 -5.45 -29.54 1.97
C GLN A 503 -5.08 -28.64 0.78
N LYS A 504 -4.44 -27.50 1.05
CA LYS A 504 -4.02 -26.52 0.03
C LYS A 504 -2.61 -26.73 -0.51
N GLY A 505 -1.87 -27.72 -0.01
CA GLY A 505 -0.47 -27.94 -0.37
C GLY A 505 0.45 -26.78 0.04
N ILE A 506 0.18 -26.16 1.19
CA ILE A 506 0.95 -25.04 1.74
C ILE A 506 1.89 -25.55 2.83
N THR A 507 3.16 -25.17 2.75
CA THR A 507 4.18 -25.37 3.79
C THR A 507 3.92 -24.41 4.94
N VAL A 508 4.10 -24.85 6.19
CA VAL A 508 3.93 -23.97 7.35
C VAL A 508 5.25 -23.92 8.13
N LEU A 509 5.77 -22.71 8.31
CA LEU A 509 6.86 -22.41 9.22
C LEU A 509 6.28 -22.00 10.57
N GLY A 510 6.82 -22.53 11.66
CA GLY A 510 6.46 -22.11 13.02
C GLY A 510 7.44 -21.07 13.55
N MET A 511 6.91 -20.04 14.20
CA MET A 511 7.70 -19.05 14.96
C MET A 511 7.16 -18.98 16.38
N MET A 512 8.03 -19.12 17.36
CA MET A 512 7.69 -19.04 18.79
C MET A 512 8.91 -18.59 19.59
N HIS A 513 8.68 -17.97 20.74
CA HIS A 513 9.75 -17.53 21.64
C HIS A 513 10.36 -18.71 22.41
N HIS A 514 9.52 -19.48 23.12
CA HIS A 514 9.95 -20.66 23.86
C HIS A 514 10.22 -21.85 22.92
N GLY A 515 11.32 -22.57 23.11
CA GLY A 515 11.63 -23.78 22.35
C GLY A 515 10.65 -24.94 22.61
N LEU A 516 10.54 -25.85 21.64
CA LEU A 516 9.82 -27.13 21.80
C LEU A 516 10.68 -28.08 22.65
N VAL A 517 10.09 -28.68 23.68
CA VAL A 517 10.74 -29.65 24.57
C VAL A 517 10.10 -31.02 24.39
#